data_AF-A0A139MUS4-F1
#
_entry.id   AF-A0A139MUS4-F1
#
_cell.length_a   1.000
_cell.length_b   1.000
_cell.length_c   1.000
_cell.angle_alpha   90.00
_cell.angle_beta   90.00
_cell.angle_gamma   90.00
#
_symmetry.space_group_name_H-M   'P 1'
#
loop_
_entity.id
_entity.type
_entity.pdbx_description
1 polymer ?
#
loop_
_entity_poly.entity_id
_entity_poly.type
_entity_poly.pdbx_seq_one_letter_code
_entity_poly.pdbx_strand_id
1 'polypeptide(L)'
;MEQAATEIEELATKYSNNPILVTSRKLPFNHINNASLFHPYQTNGLSKDEAIALIRRISKLPIAQQKNEVFERFINSLEVELYDEYLSFAENPILLFLMLQMFERNASFPTEKATFIKDSYRLLYKEHDHSKLVALTREFKTNLPESTMMRVISHLCFLTYFENNGKKSEFTESEILSLLDRVLNNEGLSLTRAEDLLADLITCLCIIHKEGQSYYFVHNIFQEFYAANYLYDLDNEVQEQFFKDNFLAEDMNSRLIDTTSEYYHELDKEFNKKKLKYNIFLPVLEELKRRNEGRDFVELDTISYRVILSPKGEGDISFLDFGSVFLSYFTFFVEMHYFSVQDKNLPLPVKFPKIKDMEKIFTFPIYHDNLTDSEYFQLRFKIKNLKLTSEAMELMEKYKLDLIYFFIDYSTICKDDAWLKVFKKSSAYECLNFIEDWVTKTRTEKEADKRKIPILNFKK
;
A
#
# COMPACT_ATOMS: atom_id res chain seq x y z
N MET A 1 -2.65 -3.65 29.20
CA MET A 1 -3.13 -2.27 28.93
C MET A 1 -4.41 -1.94 29.68
N GLU A 2 -5.40 -2.84 29.74
CA GLU A 2 -6.67 -2.61 30.48
C GLU A 2 -6.44 -2.21 31.96
N GLN A 3 -5.58 -2.95 32.67
CA GLN A 3 -5.22 -2.61 34.06
C GLN A 3 -4.61 -1.20 34.22
N ALA A 4 -3.72 -0.79 33.32
CA ALA A 4 -3.09 0.53 33.39
C ALA A 4 -4.10 1.66 33.16
N ALA A 5 -5.08 1.47 32.26
CA ALA A 5 -6.15 2.43 32.04
C ALA A 5 -7.01 2.58 33.32
N THR A 6 -7.36 1.47 33.97
CA THR A 6 -8.10 1.49 35.25
C THR A 6 -7.31 2.20 36.35
N GLU A 7 -6.01 1.90 36.51
CA GLU A 7 -5.16 2.55 37.51
C GLU A 7 -5.05 4.07 37.28
N ILE A 8 -5.00 4.50 36.01
CA ILE A 8 -4.99 5.92 35.63
C ILE A 8 -6.33 6.59 35.98
N GLU A 9 -7.46 5.93 35.74
CA GLU A 9 -8.78 6.43 36.14
C GLU A 9 -8.96 6.51 37.66
N GLU A 10 -8.47 5.51 38.40
CA GLU A 10 -8.46 5.53 39.86
C GLU A 10 -7.61 6.67 40.40
N LEU A 11 -6.43 6.90 39.81
CA LEU A 11 -5.55 8.02 40.13
C LEU A 11 -6.26 9.36 39.87
N ALA A 12 -6.88 9.52 38.71
CA ALA A 12 -7.60 10.73 38.33
C ALA A 12 -8.82 10.98 39.23
N THR A 13 -9.51 9.92 39.65
CA THR A 13 -10.64 10.01 40.59
C THR A 13 -10.17 10.43 41.98
N LYS A 14 -9.10 9.81 42.48
CA LYS A 14 -8.57 10.06 43.82
C LYS A 14 -7.94 11.45 43.96
N TYR A 15 -7.32 11.95 42.89
CA TYR A 15 -6.64 13.24 42.86
C TYR A 15 -7.28 14.20 41.84
N SER A 16 -8.60 14.35 41.90
CA SER A 16 -9.41 15.09 40.91
C SER A 16 -9.02 16.57 40.71
N ASN A 17 -8.27 17.16 41.64
CA ASN A 17 -7.81 18.55 41.54
C ASN A 17 -6.45 18.70 40.83
N ASN A 18 -5.80 17.58 40.50
CA ASN A 18 -4.53 17.59 39.79
C ASN A 18 -4.79 17.52 38.28
N PRO A 19 -4.19 18.41 37.47
CA PRO A 19 -4.22 18.25 36.02
C PRO A 19 -3.41 17.01 35.63
N ILE A 20 -4.05 16.06 34.95
CA ILE A 20 -3.42 14.84 34.44
C ILE A 20 -3.48 14.86 32.91
N LEU A 21 -2.32 14.81 32.27
CA LEU A 21 -2.18 14.64 30.83
C LEU A 21 -1.66 13.23 30.55
N VAL A 22 -2.38 12.49 29.72
CA VAL A 22 -1.99 11.14 29.30
C VAL A 22 -1.74 11.13 27.80
N THR A 23 -0.58 10.63 27.39
CA THR A 23 -0.23 10.43 25.98
C THR A 23 -0.24 8.95 25.67
N SER A 24 -0.86 8.54 24.56
CA SER A 24 -0.90 7.16 24.10
C SER A 24 -0.95 7.11 22.58
N ARG A 25 -0.52 5.98 21.99
CA ARG A 25 -0.77 5.68 20.57
C ARG A 25 -2.22 5.27 20.34
N LYS A 26 -2.71 5.55 19.12
CA LYS A 26 -4.05 5.14 18.67
C LYS A 26 -4.03 3.66 18.32
N LEU A 27 -4.48 2.82 19.25
CA LEU A 27 -4.66 1.39 19.03
C LEU A 27 -6.14 1.08 18.83
N PRO A 28 -6.51 0.17 17.91
CA PRO A 28 -7.85 -0.40 17.92
C PRO A 28 -8.01 -1.09 19.29
N PHE A 29 -9.07 -0.74 20.04
CA PHE A 29 -9.37 -1.25 21.39
C PHE A 29 -8.56 -0.67 22.57
N ASN A 30 -8.12 0.60 22.50
CA ASN A 30 -7.55 1.25 23.68
C ASN A 30 -8.66 1.70 24.66
N HIS A 31 -8.73 1.08 25.84
CA HIS A 31 -9.72 1.39 26.89
C HIS A 31 -9.67 2.85 27.35
N ILE A 32 -8.49 3.50 27.28
CA ILE A 32 -8.33 4.89 27.70
C ILE A 32 -9.04 5.89 26.79
N ASN A 33 -9.28 5.53 25.51
CA ASN A 33 -9.98 6.41 24.57
C ASN A 33 -11.46 6.56 24.91
N ASN A 34 -12.02 5.65 25.73
CA ASN A 34 -13.40 5.65 26.19
C ASN A 34 -13.53 6.03 27.68
N ALA A 35 -12.44 6.46 28.31
CA ALA A 35 -12.42 6.84 29.72
C ALA A 35 -13.23 8.13 29.93
N SER A 36 -14.31 8.05 30.71
CA SER A 36 -15.23 9.19 30.92
C SER A 36 -14.62 10.40 31.62
N LEU A 37 -13.45 10.22 32.25
CA LEU A 37 -12.73 11.25 33.00
C LEU A 37 -11.71 12.04 32.15
N PHE A 38 -11.43 11.61 30.91
CA PHE A 38 -10.45 12.24 30.05
C PHE A 38 -11.08 12.84 28.81
N HIS A 39 -10.53 13.97 28.37
CA HIS A 39 -10.88 14.58 27.09
C HIS A 39 -9.90 14.08 26.03
N PRO A 40 -10.35 13.31 25.02
CA PRO A 40 -9.45 12.76 24.02
C PRO A 40 -8.99 13.87 23.06
N TYR A 41 -7.68 13.96 22.86
CA TYR A 41 -7.05 14.76 21.83
C TYR A 41 -6.22 13.85 20.92
N GLN A 42 -6.22 14.14 19.62
CA GLN A 42 -5.36 13.46 18.66
C GLN A 42 -4.35 14.45 18.10
N THR A 43 -3.09 14.04 18.02
CA THR A 43 -2.07 14.81 17.28
C THR A 43 -2.36 14.71 15.78
N ASN A 44 -2.44 15.86 15.13
CA ASN A 44 -2.46 15.93 13.67
C ASN A 44 -1.03 16.04 13.14
N GLY A 45 -0.84 15.70 11.87
CA GLY A 45 0.37 16.08 11.15
C GLY A 45 0.55 17.60 11.14
N LEU A 46 1.80 18.05 11.05
CA LEU A 46 2.12 19.45 10.81
C LEU A 46 1.50 19.87 9.50
N SER A 47 0.80 21.01 9.47
CA SER A 47 0.49 21.72 8.23
C SER A 47 1.75 22.26 7.57
N LYS A 48 1.66 22.68 6.29
CA LYS A 48 2.78 23.27 5.54
C LYS A 48 3.42 24.44 6.30
N ASP A 49 2.59 25.33 6.85
CA ASP A 49 3.05 26.48 7.61
C ASP A 49 3.73 26.07 8.93
N GLU A 50 3.22 25.05 9.61
CA GLU A 50 3.81 24.53 10.86
C GLU A 50 5.13 23.80 10.60
N ALA A 51 5.24 23.03 9.52
CA ALA A 51 6.47 22.39 9.07
C ALA A 51 7.55 23.44 8.78
N ILE A 52 7.22 24.47 7.98
CA ILE A 52 8.13 25.59 7.70
C ILE A 52 8.50 26.33 8.98
N ALA A 53 7.54 26.60 9.87
CA ALA A 53 7.80 27.27 11.14
C ALA A 53 8.72 26.46 12.05
N LEU A 54 8.58 25.13 12.09
CA LEU A 54 9.45 24.24 12.84
C LEU A 54 10.88 24.31 12.32
N ILE A 55 11.08 24.18 11.01
CA ILE A 55 12.42 24.29 10.39
C ILE A 55 13.03 25.67 10.63
N ARG A 56 12.25 26.76 10.52
CA ARG A 56 12.69 28.13 10.84
C ARG A 56 13.06 28.33 12.30
N ARG A 57 12.48 27.56 13.23
CA ARG A 57 12.90 27.60 14.65
C ARG A 57 14.20 26.85 14.84
N ILE A 58 14.36 25.69 14.18
CA ILE A 58 15.59 24.90 14.22
C ILE A 58 16.77 25.69 13.63
N SER A 59 16.56 26.41 12.52
CA SER A 59 17.63 27.21 11.87
C SER A 59 18.19 28.32 12.76
N LYS A 60 17.42 28.79 13.74
CA LYS A 60 17.83 29.83 14.71
C LYS A 60 18.63 29.29 15.88
N LEU A 61 18.71 27.97 16.05
CA LEU A 61 19.51 27.39 17.12
C LEU A 61 21.00 27.70 16.88
N PRO A 62 21.81 27.92 17.93
CA PRO A 62 23.24 28.23 17.79
C PRO A 62 24.01 27.24 16.90
N ILE A 63 23.54 26.00 16.91
CA ILE A 63 24.09 24.83 16.23
C ILE A 63 23.87 24.86 14.71
N ALA A 64 22.87 25.61 14.27
CA ALA A 64 22.43 25.72 12.87
C ALA A 64 22.99 26.97 12.17
N GLN A 65 23.61 27.90 12.90
CA GLN A 65 24.07 29.19 12.37
C GLN A 65 25.07 29.06 11.20
N GLN A 66 25.85 27.98 11.16
CA GLN A 66 26.81 27.72 10.08
C GLN A 66 26.16 27.11 8.81
N LYS A 67 24.86 26.79 8.86
CA LYS A 67 24.13 26.08 7.80
C LYS A 67 22.93 26.89 7.26
N ASN A 68 22.87 28.19 7.53
CA ASN A 68 21.72 29.05 7.19
C ASN A 68 21.27 28.91 5.73
N GLU A 69 22.21 28.81 4.78
CA GLU A 69 21.89 28.65 3.35
C GLU A 69 21.13 27.35 3.07
N VAL A 70 21.50 26.24 3.71
CA VAL A 70 20.81 24.94 3.58
C VAL A 70 19.38 25.04 4.10
N PHE A 71 19.20 25.67 5.27
CA PHE A 71 17.88 25.87 5.86
C PHE A 71 16.97 26.71 4.98
N GLU A 72 17.46 27.84 4.45
CA GLU A 72 16.68 28.71 3.56
C GLU A 72 16.30 27.99 2.27
N ARG A 73 17.24 27.26 1.66
CA ARG A 73 16.96 26.45 0.48
C ARG A 73 15.91 25.37 0.77
N PHE A 74 16.03 24.66 1.89
CA PHE A 74 15.07 23.62 2.27
C PHE A 74 13.67 24.19 2.55
N ILE A 75 13.59 25.32 3.25
CA ILE A 75 12.32 26.04 3.49
C ILE A 75 11.66 26.43 2.17
N ASN A 76 12.43 27.01 1.24
CA ASN A 76 11.91 27.37 -0.08
C ASN A 76 11.43 26.13 -0.85
N SER A 77 12.18 25.02 -0.79
CA SER A 77 11.76 23.75 -1.39
C SER A 77 10.49 23.16 -0.75
N LEU A 78 10.32 23.25 0.58
CA LEU A 78 9.08 22.85 1.26
C LEU A 78 7.89 23.70 0.84
N GLU A 79 8.09 25.00 0.68
CA GLU A 79 7.04 25.94 0.29
C GLU A 79 6.56 25.69 -1.15
N VAL A 80 7.50 25.44 -2.08
CA VAL A 80 7.22 25.29 -3.50
C VAL A 80 6.74 23.88 -3.89
N GLU A 81 7.33 22.81 -3.34
CA GLU A 81 7.13 21.46 -3.89
C GLU A 81 7.18 20.35 -2.82
N LEU A 82 8.24 20.29 -2.00
CA LEU A 82 8.55 19.10 -1.19
C LEU A 82 7.47 18.75 -0.17
N TYR A 83 6.75 19.74 0.36
CA TYR A 83 5.68 19.44 1.32
C TYR A 83 4.50 18.73 0.63
N ASP A 84 4.11 19.17 -0.57
CA ASP A 84 2.96 18.57 -1.27
C ASP A 84 3.34 17.21 -1.86
N GLU A 85 4.54 17.10 -2.42
CA GLU A 85 5.05 15.86 -3.01
C GLU A 85 5.30 14.77 -1.95
N TYR A 86 5.86 15.16 -0.78
CA TYR A 86 6.20 14.25 0.32
C TYR A 86 5.33 14.49 1.55
N LEU A 87 4.04 14.77 1.38
CA LEU A 87 3.11 15.10 2.47
C LEU A 87 3.26 14.17 3.69
N SER A 88 3.20 12.85 3.46
CA SER A 88 3.31 11.84 4.53
C SER A 88 4.63 11.88 5.33
N PHE A 89 5.70 12.45 4.77
CA PHE A 89 6.96 12.69 5.46
C PHE A 89 7.00 14.08 6.09
N ALA A 90 6.63 15.11 5.33
CA ALA A 90 6.73 16.50 5.76
C ALA A 90 5.74 16.85 6.90
N GLU A 91 4.58 16.18 6.95
CA GLU A 91 3.61 16.33 8.03
C GLU A 91 4.07 15.67 9.34
N ASN A 92 5.03 14.73 9.27
CA ASN A 92 5.56 14.06 10.45
C ASN A 92 6.84 14.76 10.93
N PRO A 93 6.86 15.36 12.14
CA PRO A 93 8.01 16.14 12.61
C PRO A 93 9.35 15.39 12.58
N ILE A 94 9.34 14.06 12.81
CA ILE A 94 10.55 13.22 12.81
C ILE A 94 11.04 13.00 11.39
N LEU A 95 10.14 12.64 10.48
CA LEU A 95 10.48 12.42 9.07
C LEU A 95 10.90 13.74 8.41
N LEU A 96 10.23 14.86 8.71
CA LEU A 96 10.62 16.20 8.27
C LEU A 96 12.05 16.56 8.69
N PHE A 97 12.48 16.17 9.90
CA PHE A 97 13.86 16.36 10.33
C PHE A 97 14.83 15.48 9.55
N LEU A 98 14.49 14.22 9.26
CA LEU A 98 15.29 13.37 8.38
C LEU A 98 15.39 13.96 6.97
N MET A 99 14.30 14.51 6.44
CA MET A 99 14.28 15.20 5.15
C MET A 99 15.28 16.36 5.11
N LEU A 100 15.32 17.19 6.16
CA LEU A 100 16.30 18.27 6.29
C LEU A 100 17.74 17.73 6.30
N GLN A 101 18.02 16.68 7.08
CA GLN A 101 19.36 16.09 7.15
C GLN A 101 19.82 15.52 5.80
N MET A 102 18.90 14.98 5.02
CA MET A 102 19.19 14.48 3.68
C MET A 102 19.40 15.60 2.66
N PHE A 103 18.58 16.66 2.73
CA PHE A 103 18.71 17.83 1.88
C PHE A 103 20.03 18.57 2.09
N GLU A 104 20.61 18.51 3.30
CA GLU A 104 21.94 19.04 3.57
C GLU A 104 23.03 18.31 2.75
N ARG A 105 22.87 17.00 2.53
CA ARG A 105 23.88 16.16 1.85
C ARG A 105 23.72 16.12 0.34
N ASN A 106 22.46 16.03 -0.11
CA ASN A 106 22.14 15.89 -1.52
C ASN A 106 21.67 17.26 -2.03
N ALA A 107 22.33 17.79 -3.08
CA ALA A 107 21.97 19.10 -3.65
C ALA A 107 20.49 19.19 -4.11
N SER A 108 19.82 18.04 -4.24
CA SER A 108 18.40 17.85 -4.49
C SER A 108 17.84 16.77 -3.55
N PHE A 109 16.57 16.89 -3.18
CA PHE A 109 15.85 15.85 -2.44
C PHE A 109 15.60 14.62 -3.34
N PRO A 110 15.63 13.38 -2.82
CA PRO A 110 15.32 12.20 -3.64
C PRO A 110 13.89 12.26 -4.19
N THR A 111 13.72 11.97 -5.48
CA THR A 111 12.42 11.99 -6.16
C THR A 111 11.58 10.73 -5.96
N GLU A 112 12.18 9.67 -5.41
CA GLU A 112 11.57 8.34 -5.28
C GLU A 112 11.67 7.89 -3.79
N LYS A 113 10.59 7.32 -3.24
CA LYS A 113 10.47 7.00 -1.81
C LYS A 113 11.51 5.96 -1.34
N ALA A 114 11.77 4.94 -2.15
CA ALA A 114 12.77 3.90 -1.93
C ALA A 114 14.18 4.50 -1.78
N THR A 115 14.53 5.47 -2.61
CA THR A 115 15.82 6.18 -2.51
C THR A 115 15.89 6.95 -1.21
N PHE A 116 14.79 7.64 -0.85
CA PHE A 116 14.71 8.37 0.42
C PHE A 116 14.95 7.45 1.62
N ILE A 117 14.29 6.29 1.66
CA ILE A 117 14.36 5.35 2.78
C ILE A 117 15.76 4.72 2.88
N LYS A 118 16.36 4.32 1.75
CA LYS A 118 17.74 3.82 1.69
C LYS A 118 18.73 4.83 2.24
N ASP A 119 18.65 6.09 1.80
CA ASP A 119 19.56 7.14 2.24
C ASP A 119 19.33 7.54 3.71
N SER A 120 18.08 7.52 4.17
CA SER A 120 17.73 7.70 5.60
C SER A 120 18.41 6.65 6.47
N TYR A 121 18.39 5.38 6.06
CA TYR A 121 19.11 4.33 6.78
C TYR A 121 20.63 4.54 6.78
N ARG A 122 21.22 4.93 5.66
CA ARG A 122 22.67 5.22 5.59
C ARG A 122 23.06 6.34 6.56
N LEU A 123 22.22 7.38 6.64
CA LEU A 123 22.35 8.47 7.60
C LEU A 123 22.25 7.97 9.04
N LEU A 124 21.25 7.15 9.36
CA LEU A 124 21.06 6.58 10.69
C LEU A 124 22.24 5.67 11.10
N TYR A 125 22.73 4.85 10.17
CA TYR A 125 23.83 3.93 10.41
C TYR A 125 25.18 4.64 10.62
N LYS A 126 25.49 5.67 9.82
CA LYS A 126 26.81 6.33 9.85
C LYS A 126 26.90 7.51 10.82
N GLU A 127 25.81 8.26 10.98
CA GLU A 127 25.93 9.69 11.34
C GLU A 127 24.89 10.23 12.32
N HIS A 128 23.98 9.40 12.84
CA HIS A 128 22.99 9.88 13.82
C HIS A 128 23.62 10.60 15.04
N ASP A 129 24.86 10.26 15.40
CA ASP A 129 25.58 10.88 16.52
C ASP A 129 26.72 11.84 16.11
N HIS A 130 27.18 11.83 14.86
CA HIS A 130 28.22 12.77 14.40
C HIS A 130 27.69 14.22 14.27
N SER A 131 26.36 14.39 14.14
CA SER A 131 25.72 15.70 14.03
C SER A 131 25.32 16.33 15.38
N LYS A 132 25.52 15.64 16.51
CA LYS A 132 25.21 16.17 17.86
C LYS A 132 26.46 16.77 18.50
N LEU A 133 26.36 18.00 19.02
CA LEU A 133 27.44 18.79 19.66
C LEU A 133 28.05 18.18 20.93
N VAL A 134 27.60 17.00 21.32
CA VAL A 134 28.22 16.20 22.37
C VAL A 134 28.51 14.89 21.68
N ALA A 135 29.78 14.58 21.47
CA ALA A 135 30.25 13.32 20.91
C ALA A 135 29.90 12.15 21.86
N LEU A 136 28.61 11.83 21.95
CA LEU A 136 28.08 10.60 22.50
C LEU A 136 28.00 9.64 21.31
N THR A 137 29.14 9.06 20.95
CA THR A 137 29.17 7.95 20.01
C THR A 137 28.37 6.80 20.64
N ARG A 138 27.16 6.51 20.13
CA ARG A 138 26.50 5.25 20.45
C ARG A 138 27.25 4.18 19.69
N GLU A 139 28.08 3.42 20.41
CA GLU A 139 28.74 2.26 19.83
C GLU A 139 27.69 1.18 19.57
N PHE A 140 27.66 0.66 18.35
CA PHE A 140 26.90 -0.54 18.04
C PHE A 140 27.41 -1.68 18.92
N LYS A 141 26.47 -2.40 19.56
CA LYS A 141 26.78 -3.62 20.32
C LYS A 141 27.10 -4.78 19.39
N THR A 142 26.52 -4.78 18.20
CA THR A 142 26.88 -5.69 17.13
C THR A 142 28.04 -5.14 16.31
N ASN A 143 28.87 -6.03 15.75
CA ASN A 143 29.94 -5.64 14.82
C ASN A 143 29.56 -5.95 13.36
N LEU A 144 28.29 -5.73 13.01
CA LEU A 144 27.77 -6.02 11.67
C LEU A 144 28.11 -4.86 10.74
N PRO A 145 28.70 -5.11 9.55
CA PRO A 145 28.87 -4.07 8.54
C PRO A 145 27.53 -3.50 8.04
N GLU A 146 27.53 -2.26 7.54
CA GLU A 146 26.34 -1.54 7.03
C GLU A 146 25.47 -2.38 6.09
N SER A 147 26.09 -3.07 5.12
CA SER A 147 25.37 -3.93 4.17
C SER A 147 24.76 -5.16 4.82
N THR A 148 25.43 -5.73 5.83
CA THR A 148 24.95 -6.90 6.56
C THR A 148 23.80 -6.51 7.49
N MET A 149 23.94 -5.40 8.20
CA MET A 149 22.87 -4.83 9.04
C MET A 149 21.62 -4.53 8.19
N MET A 150 21.78 -3.96 6.99
CA MET A 150 20.66 -3.69 6.09
C MET A 150 19.94 -4.97 5.65
N ARG A 151 20.70 -6.03 5.34
CA ARG A 151 20.12 -7.33 4.97
C ARG A 151 19.36 -7.98 6.11
N VAL A 152 19.92 -7.94 7.33
CA VAL A 152 19.28 -8.40 8.57
C VAL A 152 17.97 -7.63 8.84
N ILE A 153 17.99 -6.31 8.74
CA ILE A 153 16.79 -5.47 8.90
C ILE A 153 15.75 -5.82 7.82
N SER A 154 16.18 -5.98 6.57
CA SER A 154 15.28 -6.33 5.46
C SER A 154 14.58 -7.66 5.71
N HIS A 155 15.33 -8.66 6.18
CA HIS A 155 14.77 -9.96 6.56
C HIS A 155 13.81 -9.85 7.75
N LEU A 156 14.15 -9.10 8.81
CA LEU A 156 13.23 -8.85 9.93
C LEU A 156 11.94 -8.17 9.47
N CYS A 157 12.05 -7.15 8.62
CA CYS A 157 10.91 -6.45 8.04
C CYS A 157 10.05 -7.40 7.20
N PHE A 158 10.66 -8.28 6.40
CA PHE A 158 9.94 -9.32 5.66
C PHE A 158 9.13 -10.22 6.60
N LEU A 159 9.76 -10.78 7.65
CA LEU A 159 9.04 -11.68 8.58
C LEU A 159 7.91 -10.94 9.30
N THR A 160 8.18 -9.75 9.81
CA THR A 160 7.19 -8.98 10.58
C THR A 160 6.04 -8.47 9.72
N TYR A 161 6.29 -8.12 8.46
CA TYR A 161 5.29 -7.56 7.54
C TYR A 161 4.49 -8.65 6.82
N PHE A 162 5.16 -9.62 6.18
CA PHE A 162 4.49 -10.64 5.36
C PHE A 162 3.94 -11.82 6.18
N GLU A 163 4.65 -12.35 7.20
CA GLU A 163 4.13 -13.50 7.98
C GLU A 163 2.84 -13.15 8.73
N ASN A 164 2.64 -11.88 9.08
CA ASN A 164 1.45 -11.40 9.77
C ASN A 164 0.45 -10.71 8.85
N ASN A 165 0.64 -10.78 7.53
CA ASN A 165 -0.22 -10.14 6.53
C ASN A 165 -0.46 -8.64 6.82
N GLY A 166 0.57 -7.94 7.33
CA GLY A 166 0.52 -6.53 7.73
C GLY A 166 -0.40 -6.20 8.90
N LYS A 167 -0.97 -7.20 9.60
CA LYS A 167 -1.97 -7.00 10.66
C LYS A 167 -1.36 -6.78 12.05
N LYS A 168 -0.12 -7.24 12.26
CA LYS A 168 0.58 -7.13 13.55
C LYS A 168 1.54 -5.96 13.55
N SER A 169 1.28 -4.99 14.43
CA SER A 169 2.13 -3.80 14.63
C SER A 169 2.92 -3.84 15.93
N GLU A 170 2.61 -4.77 16.84
CA GLU A 170 3.15 -4.88 18.18
C GLU A 170 3.79 -6.25 18.43
N PHE A 171 4.96 -6.25 19.06
CA PHE A 171 5.69 -7.47 19.43
C PHE A 171 6.07 -7.42 20.91
N THR A 172 5.93 -8.55 21.62
CA THR A 172 6.53 -8.71 22.94
C THR A 172 8.05 -8.91 22.82
N GLU A 173 8.77 -8.75 23.93
CA GLU A 173 10.22 -9.00 23.98
C GLU A 173 10.61 -10.38 23.47
N SER A 174 9.89 -11.42 23.92
CA SER A 174 10.17 -12.79 23.51
C SER A 174 9.93 -13.01 22.02
N GLU A 175 8.90 -12.38 21.45
CA GLU A 175 8.59 -12.51 20.01
C GLU A 175 9.63 -11.81 19.15
N ILE A 176 9.98 -10.56 19.47
CA ILE A 176 10.96 -9.83 18.67
C ILE A 176 12.36 -10.47 18.77
N LEU A 177 12.77 -10.94 19.95
CA LEU A 177 14.02 -11.68 20.10
C LEU A 177 14.01 -13.00 19.32
N SER A 178 12.91 -13.75 19.37
CA SER A 178 12.77 -14.99 18.58
C SER A 178 12.86 -14.73 17.07
N LEU A 179 12.24 -13.65 16.58
CA LEU A 179 12.34 -13.24 15.18
C LEU A 179 13.77 -12.84 14.81
N LEU A 180 14.45 -12.07 15.66
CA LEU A 180 15.85 -11.66 15.44
C LEU A 180 16.79 -12.86 15.43
N ASP A 181 16.60 -13.82 16.35
CA ASP A 181 17.37 -15.07 16.36
C ASP A 181 17.16 -15.88 15.08
N ARG A 182 15.90 -16.00 14.62
CA ARG A 182 15.59 -16.66 13.33
C ARG A 182 16.33 -15.98 12.17
N VAL A 183 16.28 -14.65 12.10
CA VAL A 183 16.98 -13.88 11.06
C VAL A 183 18.49 -14.10 11.15
N LEU A 184 19.10 -13.94 12.33
CA LEU A 184 20.54 -14.10 12.53
C LEU A 184 21.01 -15.50 12.12
N ASN A 185 20.26 -16.54 12.48
CA ASN A 185 20.58 -17.92 12.07
C ASN A 185 20.49 -18.11 10.55
N ASN A 186 19.43 -17.61 9.91
CA ASN A 186 19.26 -17.71 8.45
C ASN A 186 20.35 -16.94 7.69
N GLU A 187 20.85 -15.84 8.25
CA GLU A 187 21.91 -15.02 7.68
C GLU A 187 23.33 -15.55 7.96
N GLY A 188 23.47 -16.67 8.68
CA GLY A 188 24.76 -17.24 9.06
C GLY A 188 25.50 -16.44 10.15
N LEU A 189 24.77 -15.66 10.95
CA LEU A 189 25.26 -14.76 11.99
C LEU A 189 24.96 -15.28 13.41
N SER A 190 24.96 -16.60 13.60
CA SER A 190 24.56 -17.25 14.86
C SER A 190 25.44 -16.91 16.08
N LEU A 191 26.58 -16.25 15.88
CA LEU A 191 27.44 -15.75 16.95
C LEU A 191 27.00 -14.38 17.48
N THR A 192 26.21 -13.63 16.70
CA THR A 192 25.62 -12.36 17.11
C THR A 192 24.41 -12.65 17.99
N ARG A 193 24.29 -11.93 19.11
CA ARG A 193 23.16 -12.09 20.02
C ARG A 193 21.97 -11.24 19.57
N ALA A 194 20.76 -11.81 19.59
CA ALA A 194 19.55 -11.06 19.28
C ALA A 194 19.34 -9.85 20.21
N GLU A 195 19.74 -9.92 21.49
CA GLU A 195 19.58 -8.78 22.40
C GLU A 195 20.50 -7.61 22.04
N ASP A 196 21.71 -7.90 21.55
CA ASP A 196 22.66 -6.88 21.11
C ASP A 196 22.16 -6.22 19.82
N LEU A 197 21.63 -7.01 18.87
CA LEU A 197 21.00 -6.48 17.67
C LEU A 197 19.75 -5.65 17.99
N LEU A 198 18.88 -6.13 18.88
CA LEU A 198 17.69 -5.38 19.30
C LEU A 198 18.07 -4.04 19.94
N ALA A 199 19.11 -4.02 20.76
CA ALA A 199 19.63 -2.78 21.34
C ALA A 199 20.07 -1.80 20.23
N ASP A 200 20.82 -2.26 19.23
CA ASP A 200 21.26 -1.42 18.11
C ASP A 200 20.08 -0.86 17.30
N LEU A 201 19.05 -1.68 17.05
CA LEU A 201 17.83 -1.27 16.35
C LEU A 201 17.05 -0.19 17.12
N ILE A 202 17.13 -0.18 18.45
CA ILE A 202 16.46 0.80 19.31
C ILE A 202 17.30 2.05 19.49
N THR A 203 18.58 1.90 19.82
CA THR A 203 19.42 3.01 20.27
C THR A 203 20.23 3.63 19.16
N CYS A 204 20.82 2.84 18.26
CA CYS A 204 21.71 3.36 17.22
C CYS A 204 20.91 3.77 15.99
N LEU A 205 20.06 2.86 15.51
CA LEU A 205 19.30 3.05 14.27
C LEU A 205 17.93 3.68 14.48
N CYS A 206 17.38 3.62 15.70
CA CYS A 206 16.05 4.14 16.04
C CYS A 206 14.95 3.64 15.09
N ILE A 207 15.05 2.39 14.63
CA ILE A 207 14.07 1.74 13.74
C ILE A 207 12.99 1.04 14.57
N ILE A 208 13.36 0.53 15.74
CA ILE A 208 12.46 -0.09 16.71
C ILE A 208 12.31 0.83 17.93
N HIS A 209 11.08 0.96 18.42
CA HIS A 209 10.77 1.64 19.66
C HIS A 209 10.20 0.66 20.69
N LYS A 210 10.66 0.79 21.94
CA LYS A 210 10.12 0.06 23.09
C LYS A 210 9.23 0.98 23.91
N GLU A 211 7.98 0.58 24.11
CA GLU A 211 7.03 1.25 25.01
C GLU A 211 6.44 0.19 25.95
N GLY A 212 6.71 0.32 27.25
CA GLY A 212 6.33 -0.71 28.23
C GLY A 212 6.97 -2.07 27.92
N GLN A 213 6.13 -3.09 27.72
CA GLN A 213 6.54 -4.46 27.39
C GLN A 213 6.55 -4.76 25.89
N SER A 214 6.32 -3.72 25.07
CA SER A 214 5.95 -3.87 23.68
C SER A 214 6.93 -3.14 22.76
N TYR A 215 7.19 -3.74 21.61
CA TYR A 215 8.16 -3.33 20.61
C TYR A 215 7.46 -3.09 19.27
N TYR A 216 7.86 -2.02 18.57
CA TYR A 216 7.17 -1.54 17.37
C TYR A 216 8.17 -0.91 16.40
N PHE A 217 7.88 -0.95 15.10
CA PHE A 217 8.58 -0.11 14.13
C PHE A 217 8.19 1.35 14.34
N VAL A 218 9.18 2.25 14.31
CA VAL A 218 8.94 3.70 14.50
C VAL A 218 8.07 4.27 13.39
N HIS A 219 8.28 3.80 12.15
CA HIS A 219 7.39 4.09 11.03
C HIS A 219 7.21 2.87 10.13
N ASN A 220 5.96 2.61 9.73
CA ASN A 220 5.61 1.51 8.82
C ASN A 220 6.36 1.60 7.50
N ILE A 221 6.67 2.80 7.02
CA ILE A 221 7.32 2.98 5.73
C ILE A 221 8.69 2.28 5.64
N PHE A 222 9.46 2.25 6.73
CA PHE A 222 10.72 1.50 6.78
C PHE A 222 10.44 -0.01 6.74
N GLN A 223 9.44 -0.48 7.48
CA GLN A 223 9.05 -1.89 7.49
C GLN A 223 8.59 -2.35 6.10
N GLU A 224 7.69 -1.60 5.47
CA GLU A 224 7.12 -1.87 4.15
C GLU A 224 8.21 -1.91 3.07
N PHE A 225 9.07 -0.89 3.04
CA PHE A 225 10.14 -0.80 2.06
C PHE A 225 11.18 -1.91 2.24
N TYR A 226 11.68 -2.13 3.47
CA TYR A 226 12.72 -3.12 3.70
C TYR A 226 12.23 -4.56 3.53
N ALA A 227 10.94 -4.82 3.77
CA ALA A 227 10.31 -6.08 3.41
C ALA A 227 10.27 -6.29 1.89
N ALA A 228 9.89 -5.26 1.12
CA ALA A 228 9.92 -5.30 -0.34
C ALA A 228 11.36 -5.46 -0.87
N ASN A 229 12.33 -4.76 -0.27
CA ASN A 229 13.75 -4.85 -0.64
C ASN A 229 14.31 -6.25 -0.39
N TYR A 230 13.93 -6.91 0.72
CA TYR A 230 14.31 -8.30 0.97
C TYR A 230 13.83 -9.23 -0.14
N LEU A 231 12.54 -9.17 -0.50
CA LEU A 231 11.98 -9.95 -1.61
C LEU A 231 12.68 -9.60 -2.93
N TYR A 232 12.97 -8.33 -3.17
CA TYR A 232 13.64 -7.87 -4.39
C TYR A 232 15.02 -8.49 -4.56
N ASP A 233 15.74 -8.74 -3.46
CA ASP A 233 17.09 -9.32 -3.46
C ASP A 233 17.11 -10.86 -3.57
N LEU A 234 15.98 -11.54 -3.37
CA LEU A 234 15.90 -13.01 -3.54
C LEU A 234 16.12 -13.45 -5.00
N ASP A 235 16.37 -14.74 -5.20
CA ASP A 235 16.41 -15.34 -6.53
C ASP A 235 15.06 -15.22 -7.24
N ASN A 236 15.09 -15.08 -8.58
CA ASN A 236 13.89 -14.81 -9.37
C ASN A 236 12.84 -15.92 -9.19
N GLU A 237 13.25 -17.18 -9.19
CA GLU A 237 12.36 -18.33 -9.03
C GLU A 237 11.64 -18.32 -7.67
N VAL A 238 12.36 -17.93 -6.61
CA VAL A 238 11.81 -17.82 -5.24
C VAL A 238 10.79 -16.67 -5.18
N GLN A 239 11.12 -15.52 -5.77
CA GLN A 239 10.20 -14.39 -5.86
C GLN A 239 8.92 -14.76 -6.61
N GLU A 240 9.07 -15.35 -7.81
CA GLU A 240 7.95 -15.76 -8.66
C GLU A 240 7.00 -16.70 -7.91
N GLN A 241 7.55 -17.68 -7.19
CA GLN A 241 6.75 -18.61 -6.41
C GLN A 241 6.04 -17.92 -5.23
N PHE A 242 6.76 -17.07 -4.48
CA PHE A 242 6.19 -16.31 -3.36
C PHE A 242 4.98 -15.49 -3.79
N PHE A 243 5.08 -14.73 -4.89
CA PHE A 243 3.97 -13.88 -5.33
C PHE A 243 2.79 -14.70 -5.86
N LYS A 244 3.02 -15.81 -6.58
CA LYS A 244 1.95 -16.71 -7.04
C LYS A 244 1.12 -17.26 -5.89
N ASP A 245 1.79 -17.64 -4.81
CA ASP A 245 1.15 -18.28 -3.66
C ASP A 245 0.36 -17.26 -2.83
N ASN A 246 0.89 -16.05 -2.66
CA ASN A 246 0.35 -15.06 -1.71
C ASN A 246 -0.55 -13.99 -2.35
N PHE A 247 -0.22 -13.45 -3.55
CA PHE A 247 -0.95 -12.29 -4.11
C PHE A 247 -2.32 -12.64 -4.70
N LEU A 248 -2.66 -13.93 -4.78
CA LEU A 248 -3.98 -14.44 -5.15
C LEU A 248 -4.75 -15.03 -3.95
N ALA A 249 -4.24 -14.87 -2.72
CA ALA A 249 -4.97 -15.30 -1.53
C ALA A 249 -6.12 -14.32 -1.24
N GLU A 250 -7.29 -14.85 -0.88
CA GLU A 250 -8.50 -14.05 -0.63
C GLU A 250 -8.34 -13.08 0.54
N ASP A 251 -7.53 -13.43 1.54
CA ASP A 251 -7.31 -12.61 2.73
C ASP A 251 -6.05 -11.73 2.65
N MET A 252 -5.34 -11.73 1.51
CA MET A 252 -4.13 -10.95 1.33
C MET A 252 -4.42 -9.46 1.51
N ASN A 253 -3.65 -8.80 2.37
CA ASN A 253 -3.82 -7.39 2.66
C ASN A 253 -3.50 -6.57 1.41
N SER A 254 -4.43 -5.69 1.01
CA SER A 254 -4.26 -4.85 -0.16
C SER A 254 -2.98 -4.02 -0.07
N ARG A 255 -2.77 -3.35 1.07
CA ARG A 255 -1.62 -2.47 1.29
C ARG A 255 -0.27 -3.17 1.04
N LEU A 256 -0.17 -4.47 1.33
CA LEU A 256 1.03 -5.27 1.06
C LEU A 256 1.32 -5.35 -0.44
N ILE A 257 0.30 -5.63 -1.25
CA ILE A 257 0.41 -5.68 -2.72
C ILE A 257 0.81 -4.30 -3.26
N ASP A 258 0.17 -3.25 -2.73
CA ASP A 258 0.29 -1.86 -3.20
C ASP A 258 1.70 -1.34 -2.98
N THR A 259 2.13 -1.36 -1.71
CA THR A 259 3.44 -0.87 -1.28
C THR A 259 4.56 -1.68 -1.91
N THR A 260 4.41 -3.01 -1.99
CA THR A 260 5.43 -3.85 -2.65
C THR A 260 5.55 -3.52 -4.13
N SER A 261 4.43 -3.36 -4.84
CA SER A 261 4.45 -3.04 -6.27
C SER A 261 5.04 -1.65 -6.54
N GLU A 262 4.69 -0.66 -5.70
CA GLU A 262 5.26 0.69 -5.76
C GLU A 262 6.78 0.66 -5.57
N TYR A 263 7.27 0.03 -4.49
CA TYR A 263 8.72 -0.05 -4.26
C TYR A 263 9.44 -0.88 -5.32
N TYR A 264 8.84 -1.95 -5.84
CA TYR A 264 9.43 -2.70 -6.95
C TYR A 264 9.56 -1.87 -8.23
N HIS A 265 8.60 -0.98 -8.51
CA HIS A 265 8.69 -0.04 -9.64
C HIS A 265 9.87 0.90 -9.48
N GLU A 266 10.03 1.50 -8.30
CA GLU A 266 11.15 2.40 -8.01
C GLU A 266 12.51 1.68 -8.04
N LEU A 267 12.59 0.48 -7.46
CA LEU A 267 13.80 -0.35 -7.45
C LEU A 267 14.17 -0.85 -8.86
N ASP A 268 13.18 -1.16 -9.71
CA ASP A 268 13.42 -1.51 -11.11
C ASP A 268 14.01 -0.34 -11.89
N LYS A 269 13.53 0.90 -11.67
CA LYS A 269 14.15 2.11 -12.25
C LYS A 269 15.58 2.27 -11.77
N GLU A 270 15.81 2.19 -10.45
CA GLU A 270 17.13 2.40 -9.84
C GLU A 270 18.17 1.39 -10.34
N PHE A 271 17.79 0.11 -10.40
CA PHE A 271 18.70 -0.97 -10.78
C PHE A 271 18.64 -1.34 -12.27
N ASN A 272 17.86 -0.62 -13.08
CA ASN A 272 17.60 -0.91 -14.49
C ASN A 272 17.20 -2.38 -14.72
N LYS A 273 16.23 -2.84 -13.95
CA LYS A 273 15.68 -4.19 -13.96
C LYS A 273 14.19 -4.15 -14.33
N LYS A 274 13.58 -5.34 -14.46
CA LYS A 274 12.17 -5.52 -14.82
C LYS A 274 11.49 -6.53 -13.88
N LYS A 275 11.90 -6.61 -12.61
CA LYS A 275 11.40 -7.61 -11.65
C LYS A 275 9.92 -7.40 -11.35
N LEU A 276 9.39 -6.19 -11.31
CA LEU A 276 7.96 -5.95 -11.15
C LEU A 276 7.17 -6.65 -12.27
N LYS A 277 7.60 -6.40 -13.51
CA LYS A 277 7.00 -6.99 -14.72
C LYS A 277 7.17 -8.51 -14.77
N TYR A 278 8.39 -9.00 -14.56
CA TYR A 278 8.77 -10.39 -14.81
C TYR A 278 8.58 -11.34 -13.64
N ASN A 279 8.71 -10.85 -12.40
CA ASN A 279 8.71 -11.68 -11.20
C ASN A 279 7.44 -11.49 -10.34
N ILE A 280 6.65 -10.44 -10.59
CA ILE A 280 5.35 -10.23 -9.93
C ILE A 280 4.21 -10.34 -10.94
N PHE A 281 4.09 -9.40 -11.87
CA PHE A 281 2.90 -9.31 -12.72
C PHE A 281 2.67 -10.51 -13.61
N LEU A 282 3.68 -10.88 -14.42
CA LEU A 282 3.59 -12.05 -15.29
C LEU A 282 3.24 -13.34 -14.52
N PRO A 283 4.02 -13.78 -13.51
CA PRO A 283 3.78 -15.05 -12.84
C PRO A 283 2.44 -15.11 -12.11
N VAL A 284 1.99 -14.02 -11.49
CA VAL A 284 0.70 -13.97 -10.80
C VAL A 284 -0.47 -14.05 -11.79
N LEU A 285 -0.38 -13.35 -12.92
CA LEU A 285 -1.39 -13.44 -13.99
C LEU A 285 -1.43 -14.83 -14.64
N GLU A 286 -0.28 -15.45 -14.85
CA GLU A 286 -0.19 -16.84 -15.33
C GLU A 286 -0.81 -17.82 -14.36
N GLU A 287 -0.56 -17.66 -13.06
CA GLU A 287 -1.15 -18.47 -12.01
C GLU A 287 -2.67 -18.30 -11.93
N LEU A 288 -3.16 -17.06 -12.05
CA LEU A 288 -4.59 -16.79 -12.13
C LEU A 288 -5.25 -17.51 -13.31
N LYS A 289 -4.62 -17.47 -14.50
CA LYS A 289 -5.09 -18.21 -15.68
C LYS A 289 -5.03 -19.72 -15.44
N ARG A 290 -3.94 -20.22 -14.83
CA ARG A 290 -3.74 -21.65 -14.53
C ARG A 290 -4.79 -22.19 -13.56
N ARG A 291 -5.17 -21.44 -12.52
CA ARG A 291 -6.24 -21.81 -11.57
C ARG A 291 -7.60 -22.01 -12.25
N ASN A 292 -7.74 -21.58 -13.50
CA ASN A 292 -8.98 -21.64 -14.27
C ASN A 292 -8.92 -22.62 -15.47
N GLU A 293 -8.19 -23.74 -15.36
CA GLU A 293 -8.20 -24.88 -16.30
C GLU A 293 -7.96 -24.55 -17.79
N GLY A 294 -7.08 -23.59 -18.08
CA GLY A 294 -6.70 -23.28 -19.48
C GLY A 294 -7.69 -22.40 -20.23
N ARG A 295 -8.63 -21.80 -19.50
CA ARG A 295 -9.55 -20.74 -19.99
C ARG A 295 -8.84 -19.40 -20.13
N ASP A 296 -9.33 -18.56 -21.04
CA ASP A 296 -8.83 -17.20 -21.25
C ASP A 296 -9.27 -16.23 -20.13
N PHE A 297 -8.66 -15.05 -20.04
CA PHE A 297 -9.00 -14.08 -18.99
C PHE A 297 -10.48 -13.67 -19.03
N VAL A 298 -11.05 -13.62 -20.25
CA VAL A 298 -12.49 -13.39 -20.50
C VAL A 298 -13.40 -14.43 -19.88
N GLU A 299 -12.89 -15.63 -19.61
CA GLU A 299 -13.66 -16.78 -19.13
C GLU A 299 -13.53 -17.02 -17.61
N LEU A 300 -12.85 -16.14 -16.88
CA LEU A 300 -12.61 -16.28 -15.45
C LEU A 300 -13.89 -15.99 -14.65
N ASP A 301 -14.36 -16.99 -13.91
CA ASP A 301 -15.56 -16.86 -13.05
C ASP A 301 -15.32 -16.00 -11.79
N THR A 302 -14.06 -15.72 -11.46
CA THR A 302 -13.69 -14.82 -10.35
C THR A 302 -13.95 -13.36 -10.67
N ILE A 303 -14.14 -13.00 -11.94
CA ILE A 303 -14.32 -11.62 -12.38
C ILE A 303 -15.81 -11.27 -12.40
N SER A 304 -16.17 -10.21 -11.66
CA SER A 304 -17.50 -9.62 -11.71
C SER A 304 -17.52 -8.42 -12.65
N TYR A 305 -18.42 -8.45 -13.62
CA TYR A 305 -18.56 -7.40 -14.63
C TYR A 305 -19.59 -6.39 -14.16
N ARG A 306 -19.23 -5.11 -14.16
CA ARG A 306 -20.16 -4.02 -13.90
C ARG A 306 -20.86 -3.66 -15.21
N VAL A 307 -22.17 -3.66 -15.21
CA VAL A 307 -22.98 -3.08 -16.29
C VAL A 307 -23.43 -1.70 -15.86
N ILE A 308 -23.14 -0.68 -16.66
CA ILE A 308 -23.57 0.71 -16.45
C ILE A 308 -24.66 1.01 -17.47
N LEU A 309 -25.78 1.56 -17.02
CA LEU A 309 -26.87 2.05 -17.85
C LEU A 309 -27.07 3.55 -17.61
N SER A 310 -27.04 4.31 -18.71
CA SER A 310 -27.32 5.74 -18.73
C SER A 310 -28.80 6.05 -18.96
N PRO A 311 -29.28 7.27 -18.66
CA PRO A 311 -30.66 7.68 -18.91
C PRO A 311 -31.05 7.67 -20.39
N LYS A 312 -30.08 7.59 -21.31
CA LYS A 312 -30.30 7.55 -22.76
C LYS A 312 -30.61 6.14 -23.29
N GLY A 313 -30.60 5.13 -22.42
CA GLY A 313 -30.78 3.72 -22.82
C GLY A 313 -29.51 3.07 -23.38
N GLU A 314 -28.38 3.78 -23.31
CA GLU A 314 -27.05 3.31 -23.69
C GLU A 314 -26.25 2.97 -22.44
N GLY A 315 -25.24 2.11 -22.58
CA GLY A 315 -24.44 1.69 -21.45
C GLY A 315 -23.20 0.91 -21.85
N ASP A 316 -22.43 0.46 -20.87
CA ASP A 316 -21.26 -0.37 -21.10
C ASP A 316 -21.20 -1.53 -20.12
N ILE A 317 -20.38 -2.51 -20.45
CA ILE A 317 -19.90 -3.52 -19.51
C ILE A 317 -18.43 -3.22 -19.25
N SER A 318 -18.13 -2.73 -18.06
CA SER A 318 -16.79 -2.41 -17.57
C SER A 318 -16.40 -3.32 -16.41
N PHE A 319 -15.10 -3.35 -16.08
CA PHE A 319 -14.66 -3.96 -14.83
C PHE A 319 -14.75 -2.95 -13.71
N LEU A 320 -14.97 -3.45 -12.50
CA LEU A 320 -14.79 -2.62 -11.32
C LEU A 320 -14.26 -3.40 -10.13
N ASP A 321 -14.65 -4.67 -10.03
CA ASP A 321 -14.17 -5.54 -8.98
C ASP A 321 -13.63 -6.83 -9.61
N PHE A 322 -12.32 -6.96 -9.56
CA PHE A 322 -11.62 -8.12 -10.05
C PHE A 322 -11.79 -9.35 -9.13
N GLY A 323 -12.43 -9.20 -7.96
CA GLY A 323 -12.42 -10.20 -6.90
C GLY A 323 -11.01 -10.45 -6.32
N SER A 324 -10.01 -9.72 -6.81
CA SER A 324 -8.62 -9.78 -6.41
C SER A 324 -8.05 -8.37 -6.43
N VAL A 325 -7.57 -7.92 -5.27
CA VAL A 325 -6.90 -6.62 -5.13
C VAL A 325 -5.75 -6.48 -6.12
N PHE A 326 -5.01 -7.57 -6.35
CA PHE A 326 -3.87 -7.57 -7.24
C PHE A 326 -4.21 -7.13 -8.67
N LEU A 327 -5.31 -7.63 -9.23
CA LEU A 327 -5.71 -7.26 -10.58
C LEU A 327 -6.13 -5.80 -10.68
N SER A 328 -6.80 -5.26 -9.66
CA SER A 328 -7.13 -3.83 -9.59
C SER A 328 -5.87 -2.96 -9.63
N TYR A 329 -4.80 -3.41 -8.98
CA TYR A 329 -3.50 -2.74 -9.04
C TYR A 329 -2.80 -2.90 -10.37
N PHE A 330 -2.79 -4.12 -10.93
CA PHE A 330 -2.24 -4.36 -12.25
C PHE A 330 -2.90 -3.46 -13.29
N THR A 331 -4.22 -3.31 -13.26
CA THR A 331 -4.92 -2.40 -14.17
C THR A 331 -4.56 -0.96 -13.92
N PHE A 332 -4.49 -0.48 -12.67
CA PHE A 332 -4.06 0.90 -12.42
C PHE A 332 -2.65 1.16 -12.98
N PHE A 333 -1.71 0.24 -12.72
CA PHE A 333 -0.34 0.30 -13.23
C PHE A 333 -0.32 0.34 -14.75
N VAL A 334 -1.09 -0.52 -15.40
CA VAL A 334 -1.17 -0.60 -16.86
C VAL A 334 -1.93 0.59 -17.46
N GLU A 335 -3.05 1.01 -16.90
CA GLU A 335 -3.90 2.13 -17.35
C GLU A 335 -3.09 3.42 -17.36
N MET A 336 -2.34 3.71 -16.28
CA MET A 336 -1.43 4.85 -16.22
C MET A 336 -0.39 4.87 -17.35
N HIS A 337 -0.07 3.72 -17.94
CA HIS A 337 1.00 3.60 -18.94
C HIS A 337 0.49 3.23 -20.35
N TYR A 338 -0.74 2.72 -20.49
CA TYR A 338 -1.18 2.04 -21.72
C TYR A 338 -2.68 2.17 -22.04
N PHE A 339 -3.57 2.52 -21.11
CA PHE A 339 -5.02 2.40 -21.34
C PHE A 339 -5.81 3.57 -20.74
N SER A 340 -6.58 4.28 -21.58
CA SER A 340 -7.63 5.21 -21.15
C SER A 340 -8.96 4.72 -21.70
N VAL A 341 -9.56 3.68 -21.11
CA VAL A 341 -10.87 3.24 -21.59
C VAL A 341 -11.91 4.18 -21.05
N GLN A 342 -12.49 4.98 -21.94
CA GLN A 342 -13.73 5.66 -21.65
C GLN A 342 -14.87 4.66 -21.80
N ASP A 343 -15.82 4.68 -20.86
CA ASP A 343 -17.05 3.89 -20.97
C ASP A 343 -17.71 4.12 -22.34
N LYS A 344 -18.10 3.02 -22.98
CA LYS A 344 -18.72 3.02 -24.31
C LYS A 344 -20.23 3.22 -24.18
N ASN A 345 -20.82 3.87 -25.17
CA ASN A 345 -22.28 4.02 -25.27
C ASN A 345 -22.88 2.90 -26.12
N LEU A 346 -22.93 1.68 -25.59
CA LEU A 346 -23.45 0.50 -26.29
C LEU A 346 -24.97 0.34 -26.08
N PRO A 347 -25.70 -0.17 -27.09
CA PRO A 347 -27.09 -0.55 -26.91
C PRO A 347 -27.18 -1.82 -26.05
N LEU A 348 -27.74 -1.71 -24.84
CA LEU A 348 -27.88 -2.84 -23.92
C LEU A 348 -29.08 -3.75 -24.30
N PRO A 349 -29.06 -5.04 -23.92
CA PRO A 349 -30.18 -5.94 -24.18
C PRO A 349 -31.44 -5.51 -23.44
N VAL A 350 -32.61 -5.66 -24.08
CA VAL A 350 -33.91 -5.26 -23.52
C VAL A 350 -34.26 -6.03 -22.24
N LYS A 351 -33.83 -7.29 -22.14
CA LYS A 351 -34.14 -8.16 -21.00
C LYS A 351 -33.03 -8.08 -19.96
N PHE A 352 -33.42 -7.85 -18.72
CA PHE A 352 -32.53 -7.94 -17.57
C PHE A 352 -31.93 -9.35 -17.47
N PRO A 353 -30.61 -9.49 -17.21
CA PRO A 353 -29.97 -10.79 -17.11
C PRO A 353 -30.45 -11.51 -15.85
N LYS A 354 -30.53 -12.85 -15.89
CA LYS A 354 -30.98 -13.64 -14.73
C LYS A 354 -29.87 -13.75 -13.69
N ILE A 355 -29.76 -12.76 -12.80
CA ILE A 355 -28.79 -12.71 -11.71
C ILE A 355 -29.31 -13.50 -10.49
N LYS A 356 -28.45 -14.32 -9.87
CA LYS A 356 -28.82 -15.17 -8.72
C LYS A 356 -28.87 -14.40 -7.39
N ASP A 357 -27.98 -13.43 -7.17
CA ASP A 357 -27.86 -12.69 -5.89
C ASP A 357 -28.33 -11.24 -5.98
N MET A 358 -29.15 -10.85 -5.00
CA MET A 358 -29.86 -9.56 -4.90
C MET A 358 -28.99 -8.40 -4.42
N GLU A 359 -27.81 -8.66 -3.85
CA GLU A 359 -26.93 -7.62 -3.30
C GLU A 359 -26.15 -6.82 -4.37
N LYS A 360 -26.33 -7.15 -5.65
CA LYS A 360 -25.49 -6.69 -6.76
C LYS A 360 -26.07 -5.54 -7.61
N ILE A 361 -27.18 -4.90 -7.22
CA ILE A 361 -27.81 -3.79 -7.97
C ILE A 361 -27.72 -2.49 -7.17
N PHE A 362 -27.19 -1.43 -7.78
CA PHE A 362 -26.96 -0.13 -7.15
C PHE A 362 -27.44 1.02 -8.03
N THR A 363 -27.86 2.13 -7.42
CA THR A 363 -28.42 3.31 -8.13
C THR A 363 -27.79 4.60 -7.63
N PHE A 364 -27.32 5.48 -8.52
CA PHE A 364 -26.81 6.79 -8.11
C PHE A 364 -27.82 7.90 -8.44
N PRO A 365 -28.42 8.55 -7.43
CA PRO A 365 -29.29 9.70 -7.65
C PRO A 365 -28.48 10.96 -7.99
N ILE A 366 -29.08 11.88 -8.76
CA ILE A 366 -28.50 13.19 -9.13
C ILE A 366 -28.17 14.05 -7.89
N TYR A 367 -28.89 13.84 -6.79
CA TYR A 367 -28.65 14.48 -5.50
C TYR A 367 -28.74 13.45 -4.39
N HIS A 368 -27.78 13.46 -3.46
CA HIS A 368 -27.70 12.50 -2.35
C HIS A 368 -28.93 12.50 -1.41
N ASP A 369 -29.75 13.56 -1.43
CA ASP A 369 -30.89 13.76 -0.51
C ASP A 369 -32.26 13.34 -1.09
N ASN A 370 -32.34 12.79 -2.29
CA ASN A 370 -33.62 12.59 -2.99
C ASN A 370 -34.39 11.30 -2.63
N LEU A 371 -33.79 10.35 -1.91
CA LEU A 371 -34.40 9.05 -1.61
C LEU A 371 -34.17 8.69 -0.15
N THR A 372 -35.24 8.27 0.54
CA THR A 372 -35.12 7.61 1.84
C THR A 372 -34.55 6.19 1.67
N ASP A 373 -33.94 5.62 2.73
CA ASP A 373 -33.43 4.23 2.71
C ASP A 373 -34.49 3.21 2.26
N SER A 374 -35.75 3.42 2.68
CA SER A 374 -36.90 2.60 2.27
C SER A 374 -37.20 2.72 0.77
N GLU A 375 -37.15 3.92 0.21
CA GLU A 375 -37.36 4.13 -1.23
C GLU A 375 -36.22 3.53 -2.05
N TYR A 376 -34.99 3.63 -1.55
CA TYR A 376 -33.82 3.02 -2.16
C TYR A 376 -33.94 1.48 -2.21
N PHE A 377 -34.42 0.88 -1.12
CA PHE A 377 -34.66 -0.55 -1.05
C PHE A 377 -35.77 -1.00 -2.01
N GLN A 378 -36.89 -0.27 -2.06
CA GLN A 378 -37.97 -0.56 -3.02
C GLN A 378 -37.54 -0.38 -4.48
N LEU A 379 -36.68 0.59 -4.77
CA LEU A 379 -36.16 0.85 -6.10
C LEU A 379 -35.32 -0.34 -6.61
N ARG A 380 -34.46 -0.91 -5.76
CA ARG A 380 -33.68 -2.13 -6.09
C ARG A 380 -34.60 -3.30 -6.50
N PHE A 381 -35.71 -3.50 -5.78
CA PHE A 381 -36.68 -4.55 -6.11
C PHE A 381 -37.39 -4.33 -7.44
N LYS A 382 -37.71 -3.08 -7.78
CA LYS A 382 -38.34 -2.74 -9.07
C LYS A 382 -37.39 -3.02 -10.24
N ILE A 383 -36.11 -2.66 -10.11
CA ILE A 383 -35.10 -2.82 -11.17
C ILE A 383 -34.95 -4.27 -11.64
N LYS A 384 -35.11 -5.24 -10.75
CA LYS A 384 -35.00 -6.68 -11.06
C LYS A 384 -35.93 -7.16 -12.19
N ASN A 385 -37.12 -6.58 -12.31
CA ASN A 385 -38.15 -7.02 -13.25
C ASN A 385 -38.35 -6.02 -14.40
N LEU A 386 -37.54 -4.96 -14.45
CA LEU A 386 -37.64 -3.94 -15.49
C LEU A 386 -37.06 -4.45 -16.81
N LYS A 387 -37.69 -4.03 -17.91
CA LYS A 387 -36.99 -4.00 -19.20
C LYS A 387 -35.93 -2.89 -19.16
N LEU A 388 -34.68 -3.24 -19.45
CA LEU A 388 -33.51 -2.36 -19.36
C LEU A 388 -33.51 -1.18 -20.34
N THR A 389 -34.55 -1.05 -21.15
CA THR A 389 -34.74 0.06 -22.10
C THR A 389 -35.76 1.06 -21.55
N SER A 390 -36.95 1.12 -22.14
CA SER A 390 -37.94 2.18 -21.87
C SER A 390 -38.38 2.24 -20.41
N GLU A 391 -38.59 1.10 -19.75
CA GLU A 391 -39.05 1.08 -18.36
C GLU A 391 -37.95 1.52 -17.39
N ALA A 392 -36.67 1.21 -17.68
CA ALA A 392 -35.53 1.68 -16.89
C ALA A 392 -35.32 3.19 -17.07
N MET A 393 -35.47 3.72 -18.30
CA MET A 393 -35.38 5.16 -18.56
C MET A 393 -36.48 5.94 -17.83
N GLU A 394 -37.74 5.47 -17.89
CA GLU A 394 -38.86 6.06 -17.15
C GLU A 394 -38.62 6.06 -15.63
N LEU A 395 -38.03 4.98 -15.11
CA LEU A 395 -37.65 4.87 -13.70
C LEU A 395 -36.55 5.89 -13.34
N MET A 396 -35.51 5.98 -14.16
CA MET A 396 -34.40 6.93 -13.96
C MET A 396 -34.89 8.37 -14.01
N GLU A 397 -35.78 8.71 -14.92
CA GLU A 397 -36.42 10.03 -15.00
C GLU A 397 -37.27 10.32 -13.76
N LYS A 398 -38.15 9.38 -13.37
CA LYS A 398 -39.03 9.52 -12.20
C LYS A 398 -38.27 9.77 -10.91
N TYR A 399 -37.16 9.06 -10.72
CA TYR A 399 -36.35 9.12 -9.49
C TYR A 399 -35.10 9.99 -9.62
N LYS A 400 -34.94 10.71 -10.74
CA LYS A 400 -33.79 11.59 -11.00
C LYS A 400 -32.46 10.87 -10.77
N LEU A 401 -32.27 9.74 -11.45
CA LEU A 401 -31.05 8.92 -11.39
C LEU A 401 -30.11 9.28 -12.55
N ASP A 402 -28.82 9.41 -12.25
CA ASP A 402 -27.78 9.63 -13.26
C ASP A 402 -27.31 8.33 -13.90
N LEU A 403 -27.28 7.25 -13.12
CA LEU A 403 -26.91 5.93 -13.62
C LEU A 403 -27.56 4.81 -12.80
N ILE A 404 -27.83 3.71 -13.48
CA ILE A 404 -28.11 2.41 -12.86
C ILE A 404 -26.92 1.51 -13.16
N TYR A 405 -26.41 0.80 -12.15
CA TYR A 405 -25.43 -0.24 -12.40
C TYR A 405 -25.71 -1.51 -11.62
N PHE A 406 -25.27 -2.62 -12.17
CA PHE A 406 -25.38 -3.92 -11.53
C PHE A 406 -24.21 -4.83 -11.93
N PHE A 407 -23.96 -5.87 -11.15
CA PHE A 407 -22.92 -6.83 -11.45
C PHE A 407 -23.46 -8.11 -12.08
N ILE A 408 -22.80 -8.59 -13.12
CA ILE A 408 -23.09 -9.84 -13.82
C ILE A 408 -21.81 -10.69 -13.87
N ASP A 409 -21.93 -12.01 -13.70
CA ASP A 409 -20.81 -12.95 -13.89
C ASP A 409 -20.71 -13.43 -15.34
N TYR A 410 -19.53 -13.88 -15.75
CA TYR A 410 -19.29 -14.36 -17.11
C TYR A 410 -20.23 -15.52 -17.49
N SER A 411 -20.47 -16.47 -16.57
CA SER A 411 -21.36 -17.61 -16.78
C SER A 411 -22.80 -17.18 -17.14
N THR A 412 -23.24 -16.01 -16.65
CA THR A 412 -24.55 -15.44 -16.91
C THR A 412 -24.56 -14.70 -18.24
N ILE A 413 -23.48 -14.00 -18.60
CA ILE A 413 -23.30 -13.38 -19.93
C ILE A 413 -23.38 -14.47 -21.02
N CYS A 414 -22.71 -15.61 -20.83
CA CYS A 414 -22.67 -16.70 -21.82
C CYS A 414 -24.01 -17.40 -22.06
N LYS A 415 -24.96 -17.32 -21.12
CA LYS A 415 -26.28 -17.95 -21.23
C LYS A 415 -27.25 -17.15 -22.11
N ASP A 416 -26.90 -15.92 -22.49
CA ASP A 416 -27.75 -15.04 -23.29
C ASP A 416 -26.96 -14.42 -24.46
N ASP A 417 -27.33 -14.78 -25.69
CA ASP A 417 -26.67 -14.33 -26.92
C ASP A 417 -26.64 -12.81 -27.08
N ALA A 418 -27.65 -12.09 -26.57
CA ALA A 418 -27.69 -10.64 -26.66
C ALA A 418 -26.67 -10.01 -25.70
N TRP A 419 -26.58 -10.53 -24.48
CA TRP A 419 -25.56 -10.12 -23.51
C TRP A 419 -24.15 -10.44 -24.00
N LEU A 420 -23.93 -11.63 -24.56
CA LEU A 420 -22.63 -12.02 -25.11
C LEU A 420 -22.19 -11.11 -26.26
N LYS A 421 -23.12 -10.66 -27.12
CA LYS A 421 -22.84 -9.71 -28.21
C LYS A 421 -22.43 -8.33 -27.71
N VAL A 422 -23.09 -7.84 -26.66
CA VAL A 422 -22.75 -6.56 -26.03
C VAL A 422 -21.41 -6.65 -25.32
N PHE A 423 -21.19 -7.74 -24.58
CA PHE A 423 -19.92 -7.99 -23.90
C PHE A 423 -18.73 -7.97 -24.86
N LYS A 424 -18.80 -8.66 -25.99
CA LYS A 424 -17.71 -8.66 -27.00
C LYS A 424 -17.37 -7.28 -27.58
N LYS A 425 -18.20 -6.27 -27.38
CA LYS A 425 -17.98 -4.88 -27.82
C LYS A 425 -17.62 -3.94 -26.67
N SER A 426 -17.70 -4.43 -25.43
CA SER A 426 -17.61 -3.63 -24.22
C SER A 426 -16.18 -3.23 -23.88
N SER A 427 -16.03 -2.29 -22.95
CA SER A 427 -14.72 -1.92 -22.39
C SER A 427 -14.07 -3.08 -21.64
N ALA A 428 -14.88 -3.87 -20.93
CA ALA A 428 -14.43 -5.07 -20.24
C ALA A 428 -13.77 -6.09 -21.19
N TYR A 429 -14.42 -6.45 -22.29
CA TYR A 429 -13.83 -7.42 -23.22
C TYR A 429 -12.51 -6.91 -23.83
N GLU A 430 -12.42 -5.62 -24.14
CA GLU A 430 -11.18 -5.02 -24.66
C GLU A 430 -10.04 -5.09 -23.65
N CYS A 431 -10.32 -4.74 -22.39
CA CYS A 431 -9.34 -4.79 -21.32
C CYS A 431 -8.82 -6.23 -21.08
N LEU A 432 -9.67 -7.27 -21.03
CA LEU A 432 -9.17 -8.64 -20.81
C LEU A 432 -8.34 -9.19 -21.98
N ASN A 433 -8.72 -8.89 -23.23
CA ASN A 433 -7.86 -9.25 -24.37
C ASN A 433 -6.50 -8.55 -24.27
N PHE A 434 -6.48 -7.29 -23.81
CA PHE A 434 -5.22 -6.60 -23.55
C PHE A 434 -4.38 -7.32 -22.49
N ILE A 435 -4.97 -7.77 -21.37
CA ILE A 435 -4.24 -8.52 -20.33
C ILE A 435 -3.63 -9.79 -20.93
N GLU A 436 -4.39 -10.53 -21.72
CA GLU A 436 -3.95 -11.75 -22.39
C GLU A 436 -2.78 -11.50 -23.36
N ASP A 437 -2.91 -10.49 -24.21
CA ASP A 437 -1.87 -10.06 -25.14
C ASP A 437 -0.62 -9.61 -24.37
N TRP A 438 -0.80 -8.88 -23.28
CA TRP A 438 0.28 -8.41 -22.41
C TRP A 438 1.03 -9.58 -21.78
N VAL A 439 0.34 -10.60 -21.28
CA VAL A 439 0.95 -11.82 -20.71
C VAL A 439 1.78 -12.54 -21.77
N THR A 440 1.21 -12.74 -22.95
CA THR A 440 1.88 -13.43 -24.07
C THR A 440 3.12 -12.68 -24.54
N LYS A 441 3.01 -11.36 -24.72
CA LYS A 441 4.12 -10.49 -25.11
C LYS A 441 5.21 -10.47 -24.04
N THR A 442 4.83 -10.28 -22.78
CA THR A 442 5.76 -10.19 -21.65
C THR A 442 6.52 -11.49 -21.42
N ARG A 443 5.86 -12.64 -21.55
CA ARG A 443 6.52 -13.96 -21.53
C ARG A 443 7.59 -14.05 -22.62
N THR A 444 7.22 -13.69 -23.85
CA THR A 444 8.16 -13.73 -25.00
C THR A 444 9.35 -12.80 -24.79
N GLU A 445 9.12 -11.59 -24.28
CA GLU A 445 10.17 -10.63 -23.91
C GLU A 445 11.10 -11.17 -22.81
N LYS A 446 10.54 -11.75 -21.73
CA LYS A 446 11.32 -12.34 -20.63
C LYS A 446 12.25 -13.44 -21.13
N GLU A 447 11.74 -14.33 -21.99
CA GLU A 447 12.54 -15.40 -22.60
C GLU A 447 13.57 -14.89 -23.62
N ALA A 448 13.31 -13.78 -24.30
CA ALA A 448 14.29 -13.13 -25.16
C ALA A 448 15.42 -12.47 -24.34
N ASP A 449 15.09 -11.83 -23.22
CA ASP A 449 16.07 -11.16 -22.36
C ASP A 449 16.95 -12.18 -21.60
N LYS A 450 16.43 -13.35 -21.20
CA LYS A 450 17.25 -14.47 -20.69
C LYS A 450 18.35 -14.91 -21.68
N ARG A 451 18.05 -14.88 -22.99
CA ARG A 451 18.97 -15.32 -24.06
C ARG A 451 20.08 -14.30 -24.37
N LYS A 452 20.03 -13.08 -23.82
CA LYS A 452 21.03 -12.02 -24.05
C LYS A 452 22.21 -12.05 -23.08
N ILE A 453 22.22 -12.92 -22.07
CA ILE A 453 23.40 -13.11 -21.21
C ILE A 453 24.43 -13.91 -22.00
N PRO A 454 25.62 -13.35 -22.31
CA PRO A 454 26.64 -14.10 -23.03
C PRO A 454 27.10 -15.29 -22.17
N ILE A 455 27.07 -16.49 -22.74
CA ILE A 455 27.79 -17.64 -22.19
C ILE A 455 29.27 -17.27 -22.22
N LEU A 456 29.84 -16.95 -21.06
CA LEU A 456 31.28 -16.84 -20.91
C LEU A 456 31.85 -18.25 -21.07
N ASN A 457 32.20 -18.59 -22.31
CA ASN A 457 32.98 -19.78 -22.61
C ASN A 457 34.39 -19.57 -22.04
N PHE A 458 34.57 -19.85 -20.75
CA PHE A 458 35.88 -20.12 -20.19
C PHE A 458 36.40 -21.41 -20.81
N LYS A 459 37.06 -21.29 -21.98
CA LYS A 459 37.86 -22.39 -22.51
C LYS A 459 38.93 -22.74 -21.47
N LYS A 460 38.97 -24.03 -21.14
CA LYS A 460 39.93 -24.68 -20.22
C LYS A 460 41.37 -24.38 -20.55
#